data_AF-A0A8J7MDU0-F1
#
_entry.id   AF-A0A8J7MDU0-F1
#
_cell.length_a   1.000
_cell.length_b   1.000
_cell.length_c   1.000
_cell.angle_alpha   90.00
_cell.angle_beta   90.00
_cell.angle_gamma   90.00
#
_symmetry.space_group_name_H-M   'P 1'
#
loop_
_entity.id
_entity.type
_entity.pdbx_description
1 polymer ?
#
loop_
_entity_poly.entity_id
_entity_poly.type
_entity_poly.pdbx_seq_one_letter_code
_entity_poly.pdbx_strand_id
1 'polypeptide(L)'
;MNSAIYDLFLHTRQSITPRDLRDFTYADPGYHEYLREWLLVYETKEVPADIDAEPISMAFYENISSPKFEQLERFLNYRRFITSSVLMLIEQGAFDDDKTRASQLTAAIVSDAGSADREYLKLLRPAINSAREVLKAENTEVTYPYFTFASIFLAQMTSDWKAADAAASQLIQDDKDVRENDDLNWKVCNAQLLFGLDQGNGPHWKKLTKQLCGSIENPDTQFIIDAVRVPKKR
;
A
#
# COMPACT_ATOMS: atom_id res chain seq x y z
N MET A 1 13.76 -12.45 -13.96
CA MET A 1 12.89 -11.49 -13.24
C MET A 1 13.42 -10.09 -13.49
N ASN A 2 12.65 -9.26 -14.22
CA ASN A 2 12.80 -7.81 -14.29
C ASN A 2 11.39 -7.26 -14.15
N SER A 3 10.86 -7.30 -12.93
CA SER A 3 9.55 -6.78 -12.60
C SER A 3 9.69 -5.37 -12.04
N ALA A 4 8.65 -4.55 -12.21
CA ALA A 4 8.60 -3.22 -11.63
C ALA A 4 8.73 -3.24 -10.10
N ILE A 5 8.25 -4.32 -9.47
CA ILE A 5 8.38 -4.56 -8.03
C ILE A 5 9.84 -4.77 -7.63
N TYR A 6 10.60 -5.58 -8.37
CA TYR A 6 12.02 -5.80 -8.10
C TYR A 6 12.84 -4.53 -8.30
N ASP A 7 12.56 -3.74 -9.35
CA ASP A 7 13.25 -2.46 -9.58
C ASP A 7 12.99 -1.46 -8.43
N LEU A 8 11.74 -1.38 -7.95
CA LEU A 8 11.39 -0.59 -6.77
C LEU A 8 12.16 -1.06 -5.53
N PHE A 9 12.19 -2.37 -5.27
CA PHE A 9 12.92 -2.95 -4.14
C PHE A 9 14.42 -2.65 -4.18
N LEU A 10 15.06 -2.79 -5.34
CA LEU A 10 16.48 -2.46 -5.48
C LEU A 10 16.75 -0.98 -5.23
N HIS A 11 15.85 -0.10 -5.67
CA HIS A 11 15.97 1.34 -5.49
C HIS A 11 15.83 1.75 -4.01
N THR A 12 14.79 1.27 -3.31
CA THR A 12 14.57 1.58 -1.89
C THR A 12 15.69 1.02 -1.01
N ARG A 13 16.20 -0.17 -1.34
CA ARG A 13 17.35 -0.79 -0.65
C ARG A 13 18.61 0.09 -0.72
N GLN A 14 18.87 0.75 -1.85
CA GLN A 14 20.03 1.65 -1.99
C GLN A 14 19.91 2.92 -1.13
N SER A 15 18.69 3.24 -0.68
CA SER A 15 18.38 4.46 0.07
C SER A 15 18.43 4.26 1.60
N ILE A 16 18.78 3.05 2.06
CA ILE A 16 18.90 2.69 3.46
C ILE A 16 20.26 2.04 3.75
N THR A 17 20.61 1.96 5.03
CA THR A 17 21.81 1.29 5.53
C THR A 17 21.46 0.21 6.55
N PRO A 18 22.38 -0.74 6.84
CA PRO A 18 22.19 -1.69 7.94
C PRO A 18 21.96 -1.01 9.29
N ARG A 19 22.47 0.22 9.46
CA ARG A 19 22.22 1.01 10.67
C ARG A 19 20.78 1.49 10.75
N ASP A 20 20.17 1.88 9.64
CA ASP A 20 18.75 2.27 9.63
C ASP A 20 17.85 1.09 10.03
N LEU A 21 18.18 -0.12 9.58
CA LEU A 21 17.49 -1.33 10.02
C LEU A 21 17.60 -1.55 11.52
N ARG A 22 18.78 -1.32 12.13
CA ARG A 22 18.98 -1.44 13.58
C ARG A 22 18.30 -0.32 14.37
N ASP A 23 18.34 0.89 13.84
CA ASP A 23 17.81 2.08 14.51
C ASP A 23 16.27 2.11 14.51
N PHE A 24 15.63 1.54 13.47
CA PHE A 24 14.17 1.63 13.27
C PHE A 24 13.42 0.29 13.39
N THR A 25 14.09 -0.86 13.35
CA THR A 25 13.49 -2.13 13.76
C THR A 25 13.45 -2.18 15.29
N TYR A 26 12.28 -2.48 15.87
CA TYR A 26 12.02 -2.42 17.31
C TYR A 26 12.99 -3.26 18.14
N ALA A 27 13.10 -2.93 19.44
CA ALA A 27 14.14 -3.43 20.33
C ALA A 27 13.66 -4.44 21.40
N ASP A 28 12.47 -5.07 21.25
CA ASP A 28 12.04 -6.12 22.20
C ASP A 28 12.93 -7.38 22.12
N PRO A 29 12.98 -8.22 23.18
CA PRO A 29 13.74 -9.47 23.17
C PRO A 29 13.35 -10.49 22.10
N GLY A 30 12.11 -10.49 21.60
CA GLY A 30 11.66 -11.33 20.46
C GLY A 30 12.06 -10.79 19.08
N TYR A 31 12.64 -9.59 19.01
CA TYR A 31 12.79 -8.82 17.78
C TYR A 31 14.16 -8.94 17.10
N HIS A 32 15.12 -9.60 17.75
CA HIS A 32 16.43 -9.87 17.15
C HIS A 32 16.34 -10.75 15.89
N GLU A 33 15.30 -11.59 15.81
CA GLU A 33 15.03 -12.45 14.65
C GLU A 33 14.59 -11.60 13.44
N TYR A 34 13.63 -10.68 13.62
CA TYR A 34 13.23 -9.74 12.57
C TYR A 34 14.38 -8.88 12.05
N LEU A 35 15.18 -8.31 12.95
CA LEU A 35 16.34 -7.52 12.54
C LEU A 35 17.32 -8.36 11.71
N ARG A 36 17.54 -9.62 12.08
CA ARG A 36 18.40 -10.55 11.33
C ARG A 36 17.82 -10.85 9.95
N GLU A 37 16.53 -11.09 9.85
CA GLU A 37 15.85 -11.34 8.57
C GLU A 37 15.92 -10.12 7.64
N TRP A 38 15.62 -8.93 8.13
CA TRP A 38 15.71 -7.71 7.31
C TRP A 38 17.15 -7.37 6.90
N LEU A 39 18.13 -7.66 7.76
CA LEU A 39 19.54 -7.57 7.41
C LEU A 39 19.91 -8.58 6.32
N LEU A 40 19.38 -9.82 6.40
CA LEU A 40 19.59 -10.83 5.37
C LEU A 40 19.00 -10.38 4.04
N VAL A 41 17.75 -9.91 4.01
CA VAL A 41 17.11 -9.35 2.80
C VAL A 41 17.93 -8.21 2.21
N TYR A 42 18.44 -7.32 3.07
CA TYR A 42 19.31 -6.24 2.66
C TYR A 42 20.63 -6.76 2.07
N GLU A 43 21.24 -7.79 2.63
CA GLU A 43 22.52 -8.33 2.15
C GLU A 43 22.37 -9.12 0.84
N THR A 44 21.38 -10.03 0.78
CA THR A 44 21.20 -10.97 -0.34
C THR A 44 20.46 -10.34 -1.52
N LYS A 45 19.68 -9.29 -1.30
CA LYS A 45 18.72 -8.73 -2.28
C LYS A 45 17.61 -9.70 -2.66
N GLU A 46 17.35 -10.67 -1.79
CA GLU A 46 16.31 -11.67 -1.95
C GLU A 46 15.40 -11.61 -0.74
N VAL A 47 14.09 -11.67 -0.98
CA VAL A 47 13.09 -11.73 0.08
C VAL A 47 12.66 -13.20 0.22
N PRO A 48 12.96 -13.88 1.35
CA PRO A 48 12.50 -15.24 1.59
C PRO A 48 10.97 -15.30 1.64
N ALA A 49 10.40 -16.34 1.03
CA ALA A 49 8.94 -16.51 0.97
C ALA A 49 8.31 -16.77 2.36
N ASP A 50 9.09 -17.24 3.32
CA ASP A 50 8.66 -17.52 4.70
C ASP A 50 8.98 -16.39 5.69
N ILE A 51 9.50 -15.25 5.21
CA ILE A 51 9.78 -14.11 6.08
C ILE A 51 8.48 -13.62 6.73
N ASP A 52 8.53 -13.39 8.03
CA ASP A 52 7.37 -12.87 8.73
C ASP A 52 7.16 -11.39 8.38
N ALA A 53 5.97 -11.11 7.83
CA ALA A 53 5.52 -9.81 7.42
C ALA A 53 4.96 -8.97 8.58
N GLU A 54 4.86 -9.48 9.81
CA GLU A 54 4.39 -8.76 11.00
C GLU A 54 5.10 -7.40 11.26
N PRO A 55 6.40 -7.22 10.95
CA PRO A 55 7.07 -5.92 11.03
C PRO A 55 6.42 -4.81 10.20
N ILE A 56 5.60 -5.12 9.19
CA ILE A 56 4.70 -4.18 8.50
C ILE A 56 3.76 -3.55 9.52
N SER A 57 2.92 -4.37 10.16
CA SER A 57 1.94 -3.94 11.14
C SER A 57 2.60 -3.11 12.25
N MET A 58 3.81 -3.49 12.66
CA MET A 58 4.54 -2.81 13.72
C MET A 58 5.17 -1.48 13.25
N ALA A 59 5.72 -1.42 12.03
CA ALA A 59 6.23 -0.17 11.43
C ALA A 59 5.14 0.85 11.07
N PHE A 60 3.87 0.40 10.94
CA PHE A 60 2.74 1.26 10.58
C PHE A 60 1.84 1.68 11.75
N TYR A 61 1.67 0.88 12.81
CA TYR A 61 0.70 1.16 13.88
C TYR A 61 1.28 1.47 15.23
N GLU A 62 2.35 0.77 15.62
CA GLU A 62 3.05 1.20 16.81
C GLU A 62 3.68 2.52 16.41
N ASN A 63 3.28 3.59 17.10
CA ASN A 63 4.00 4.85 17.05
C ASN A 63 5.46 4.51 17.36
N ILE A 64 6.25 4.15 16.33
CA ILE A 64 7.69 4.19 16.37
C ILE A 64 7.92 5.62 16.76
N SER A 65 8.25 5.78 18.04
CA SER A 65 8.27 7.03 18.79
C SER A 65 8.62 8.14 17.83
N SER A 66 7.61 8.97 17.48
CA SER A 66 7.62 9.77 16.25
C SER A 66 9.02 10.22 15.95
N PRO A 67 9.65 9.75 14.84
CA PRO A 67 11.07 9.93 14.64
C PRO A 67 11.38 11.40 14.82
N LYS A 68 12.50 11.70 15.50
CA LYS A 68 12.95 13.09 15.60
C LYS A 68 12.98 13.67 14.20
N PHE A 69 12.63 14.95 14.05
CA PHE A 69 12.55 15.59 12.73
C PHE A 69 13.83 15.36 11.88
N GLU A 70 15.00 15.35 12.53
CA GLU A 70 16.32 15.07 11.94
C GLU A 70 16.49 13.64 11.37
N GLN A 71 15.68 12.69 11.82
CA GLN A 71 15.69 11.28 11.40
C GLN A 71 14.54 10.93 10.43
N LEU A 72 13.65 11.89 10.14
CA LEU A 72 12.41 11.63 9.40
C LEU A 72 12.67 11.01 8.02
N GLU A 73 13.61 11.56 7.23
CA GLU A 73 13.86 11.03 5.88
C GLU A 73 14.47 9.63 5.92
N ARG A 74 15.37 9.37 6.88
CA ARG A 74 15.95 8.03 7.08
C ARG A 74 14.87 7.02 7.45
N PHE A 75 13.94 7.42 8.31
CA PHE A 75 12.80 6.58 8.70
C PHE A 75 11.84 6.32 7.52
N LEU A 76 11.58 7.33 6.70
CA LEU A 76 10.76 7.17 5.49
C LEU A 76 11.43 6.22 4.49
N ASN A 77 12.74 6.33 4.27
CA ASN A 77 13.48 5.38 3.43
C ASN A 77 13.43 3.96 3.98
N TYR A 78 13.55 3.79 5.30
CA TYR A 78 13.32 2.51 5.97
C TYR A 78 11.91 1.95 5.65
N ARG A 79 10.85 2.73 5.84
CA ARG A 79 9.48 2.29 5.54
C ARG A 79 9.26 1.97 4.06
N ARG A 80 9.85 2.76 3.15
CA ARG A 80 9.84 2.48 1.70
C ARG A 80 10.54 1.16 1.37
N PHE A 81 11.65 0.85 2.04
CA PHE A 81 12.32 -0.45 1.91
C PHE A 81 11.45 -1.60 2.41
N ILE A 82 10.88 -1.49 3.60
CA ILE A 82 9.98 -2.52 4.15
C ILE A 82 8.79 -2.73 3.21
N THR A 83 8.02 -1.69 2.87
CA THR A 83 6.88 -1.81 1.94
C THR A 83 7.25 -2.42 0.58
N SER A 84 8.39 -2.05 0.00
CA SER A 84 8.84 -2.65 -1.27
C SER A 84 9.21 -4.14 -1.16
N SER A 85 9.72 -4.57 0.00
CA SER A 85 10.04 -5.99 0.25
C SER A 85 8.76 -6.83 0.39
N VAL A 86 7.67 -6.23 0.86
CA VAL A 86 6.36 -6.89 0.94
C VAL A 86 5.72 -7.01 -0.43
N LEU A 87 5.89 -6.00 -1.29
CA LEU A 87 5.49 -6.13 -2.69
C LEU A 87 6.24 -7.28 -3.38
N MET A 88 7.51 -7.53 -3.02
CA MET A 88 8.24 -8.72 -3.48
C MET A 88 7.60 -10.02 -2.98
N LEU A 89 7.10 -10.08 -1.74
CA LEU A 89 6.35 -11.26 -1.25
C LEU A 89 5.08 -11.50 -2.05
N ILE A 90 4.36 -10.43 -2.37
CA ILE A 90 3.19 -10.50 -3.26
C ILE A 90 3.60 -11.07 -4.61
N GLU A 91 4.67 -10.55 -5.23
CA GLU A 91 5.16 -11.06 -6.51
C GLU A 91 5.50 -12.56 -6.48
N GLN A 92 5.95 -13.06 -5.33
CA GLN A 92 6.31 -14.46 -5.14
C GLN A 92 5.12 -15.37 -4.77
N GLY A 93 3.92 -14.83 -4.59
CA GLY A 93 2.76 -15.57 -4.08
C GLY A 93 2.94 -16.03 -2.62
N ALA A 94 3.81 -15.33 -1.89
CA ALA A 94 4.19 -15.64 -0.51
C ALA A 94 3.52 -14.68 0.50
N PHE A 95 2.70 -13.75 0.01
CA PHE A 95 1.97 -12.82 0.85
C PHE A 95 0.72 -13.48 1.42
N ASP A 96 0.61 -13.51 2.75
CA ASP A 96 -0.61 -13.94 3.44
C ASP A 96 -1.75 -12.97 3.09
N ASP A 97 -2.79 -13.47 2.42
CA ASP A 97 -3.90 -12.69 1.85
C ASP A 97 -4.90 -12.16 2.91
N ASP A 98 -4.36 -11.59 4.00
CA ASP A 98 -5.14 -10.79 4.90
C ASP A 98 -5.40 -9.42 4.26
N LYS A 99 -6.66 -9.19 3.87
CA LYS A 99 -7.13 -7.88 3.35
C LYS A 99 -6.74 -6.70 4.23
N THR A 100 -6.66 -6.92 5.54
CA THR A 100 -6.26 -5.91 6.52
C THR A 100 -4.82 -5.48 6.24
N ARG A 101 -3.90 -6.45 6.04
CA ARG A 101 -2.50 -6.21 5.68
C ARG A 101 -2.36 -5.57 4.30
N ALA A 102 -3.14 -6.00 3.31
CA ALA A 102 -3.14 -5.39 1.98
C ALA A 102 -3.60 -3.91 2.02
N SER A 103 -4.63 -3.61 2.82
CA SER A 103 -5.11 -2.24 3.06
C SER A 103 -4.06 -1.39 3.78
N GLN A 104 -3.37 -1.96 4.75
CA GLN A 104 -2.30 -1.31 5.52
C GLN A 104 -1.12 -0.96 4.64
N LEU A 105 -0.65 -1.93 3.85
CA LEU A 105 0.46 -1.76 2.92
C LEU A 105 0.21 -0.61 1.93
N THR A 106 -0.96 -0.61 1.29
CA THR A 106 -1.32 0.43 0.29
C THR A 106 -1.49 1.81 0.93
N ALA A 107 -2.08 1.89 2.12
CA ALA A 107 -2.19 3.14 2.89
C ALA A 107 -0.81 3.71 3.25
N ALA A 108 0.11 2.84 3.68
CA ALA A 108 1.47 3.20 3.99
C ALA A 108 2.22 3.74 2.78
N ILE A 109 2.15 3.03 1.66
CA ILE A 109 2.79 3.41 0.40
C ILE A 109 2.34 4.82 -0.03
N VAL A 110 1.04 5.09 -0.02
CA VAL A 110 0.51 6.41 -0.41
C VAL A 110 1.00 7.50 0.55
N SER A 111 1.07 7.19 1.85
CA SER A 111 1.51 8.16 2.86
C SER A 111 3.00 8.53 2.69
N ASP A 112 3.84 7.54 2.36
CA ASP A 112 5.29 7.71 2.25
C ASP A 112 5.73 8.24 0.88
N ALA A 113 4.84 8.18 -0.11
CA ALA A 113 5.04 8.75 -1.43
C ALA A 113 5.08 10.30 -1.41
N GLY A 114 4.38 10.94 -0.46
CA GLY A 114 4.20 12.41 -0.44
C GLY A 114 5.49 13.21 -0.30
N SER A 115 6.50 12.62 0.34
CA SER A 115 7.84 13.21 0.54
C SER A 115 8.91 12.56 -0.32
N ALA A 116 8.54 11.69 -1.26
CA ALA A 116 9.50 10.89 -2.02
C ALA A 116 10.07 11.64 -3.23
N ASP A 117 11.23 11.19 -3.71
CA ASP A 117 11.80 11.69 -4.96
C ASP A 117 11.02 11.20 -6.18
N ARG A 118 11.32 11.81 -7.34
CA ARG A 118 10.63 11.52 -8.60
C ARG A 118 10.92 10.12 -9.14
N GLU A 119 12.11 9.57 -8.91
CA GLU A 119 12.47 8.24 -9.41
C GLU A 119 11.73 7.17 -8.61
N TYR A 120 11.62 7.32 -7.29
CA TYR A 120 10.78 6.47 -6.45
C TYR A 120 9.34 6.45 -6.95
N LEU A 121 8.71 7.61 -7.19
CA LEU A 121 7.32 7.67 -7.68
C LEU A 121 7.15 7.00 -9.06
N LYS A 122 8.15 7.13 -9.94
CA LYS A 122 8.17 6.52 -11.27
C LYS A 122 8.24 4.99 -11.20
N LEU A 123 8.98 4.44 -10.23
CA LEU A 123 9.07 3.00 -9.99
C LEU A 123 7.86 2.45 -9.21
N LEU A 124 7.31 3.25 -8.29
CA LEU A 124 6.22 2.83 -7.42
C LEU A 124 4.91 2.58 -8.18
N ARG A 125 4.56 3.46 -9.12
CA ARG A 125 3.32 3.34 -9.91
C ARG A 125 3.20 2.00 -10.65
N PRO A 126 4.18 1.56 -11.47
CA PRO A 126 4.09 0.27 -12.13
C PRO A 126 4.17 -0.90 -11.14
N ALA A 127 4.92 -0.78 -10.03
CA ALA A 127 4.98 -1.82 -9.00
C ALA A 127 3.61 -2.09 -8.33
N ILE A 128 2.86 -1.03 -8.00
CA ILE A 128 1.50 -1.15 -7.44
C ILE A 128 0.55 -1.85 -8.41
N ASN A 129 0.62 -1.51 -9.70
CA ASN A 129 -0.20 -2.16 -10.71
C ASN A 129 0.19 -3.64 -10.87
N SER A 130 1.49 -3.95 -10.88
CA SER A 130 1.97 -5.35 -10.92
C SER A 130 1.48 -6.16 -9.73
N ALA A 131 1.54 -5.60 -8.51
CA ALA A 131 1.08 -6.29 -7.31
C ALA A 131 -0.42 -6.60 -7.38
N ARG A 132 -1.23 -5.66 -7.87
CA ARG A 132 -2.66 -5.89 -8.11
C ARG A 132 -2.90 -7.07 -9.06
N GLU A 133 -2.17 -7.13 -10.18
CA GLU A 133 -2.38 -8.19 -11.17
C GLU A 133 -1.97 -9.57 -10.64
N VAL A 134 -0.90 -9.66 -9.83
CA VAL A 134 -0.49 -10.91 -9.19
C VAL A 134 -1.56 -11.38 -8.20
N LEU A 135 -1.98 -10.51 -7.29
CA LEU A 135 -3.02 -10.80 -6.31
C LEU A 135 -4.35 -11.21 -6.96
N LYS A 136 -4.73 -10.56 -8.07
CA LYS A 136 -5.90 -10.93 -8.86
C LYS A 136 -5.75 -12.31 -9.52
N ALA A 137 -4.57 -12.65 -10.02
CA ALA A 137 -4.32 -13.94 -10.68
C ALA A 137 -4.33 -15.12 -9.69
N GLU A 138 -3.92 -14.89 -8.45
CA GLU A 138 -3.92 -15.89 -7.36
C GLU A 138 -5.33 -16.17 -6.80
N ASN A 139 -6.32 -15.38 -7.23
CA ASN A 139 -7.75 -15.68 -7.19
C ASN A 139 -8.35 -15.87 -5.78
N THR A 140 -7.71 -15.28 -4.77
CA THR A 140 -8.13 -15.42 -3.37
C THR A 140 -9.25 -14.45 -2.99
N GLU A 141 -9.32 -13.25 -3.58
CA GLU A 141 -10.51 -12.37 -3.55
C GLU A 141 -10.54 -11.38 -4.74
N VAL A 142 -11.75 -10.98 -5.16
CA VAL A 142 -12.01 -10.63 -6.56
C VAL A 142 -11.38 -9.33 -7.07
N THR A 143 -10.98 -8.35 -6.26
CA THR A 143 -10.59 -7.04 -6.85
C THR A 143 -9.52 -6.19 -6.17
N TYR A 144 -9.06 -6.54 -4.95
CA TYR A 144 -8.05 -5.78 -4.20
C TYR A 144 -8.18 -4.24 -4.34
N PRO A 145 -9.35 -3.66 -4.00
CA PRO A 145 -9.71 -2.28 -4.33
C PRO A 145 -8.73 -1.25 -3.75
N TYR A 146 -7.99 -1.61 -2.70
CA TYR A 146 -6.96 -0.77 -2.09
C TYR A 146 -5.80 -0.42 -3.04
N PHE A 147 -5.37 -1.36 -3.88
CA PHE A 147 -4.31 -1.11 -4.86
C PHE A 147 -4.81 -0.22 -5.99
N THR A 148 -6.01 -0.48 -6.51
CA THR A 148 -6.67 0.41 -7.48
C THR A 148 -6.84 1.82 -6.92
N PHE A 149 -7.24 1.93 -5.65
CA PHE A 149 -7.39 3.22 -4.98
C PHE A 149 -6.05 3.94 -4.80
N ALA A 150 -5.00 3.25 -4.36
CA ALA A 150 -3.65 3.80 -4.28
C ALA A 150 -3.15 4.31 -5.64
N SER A 151 -3.47 3.62 -6.74
CA SER A 151 -3.12 4.07 -8.09
C SER A 151 -3.71 5.43 -8.46
N ILE A 152 -4.91 5.78 -7.96
CA ILE A 152 -5.50 7.12 -8.16
C ILE A 152 -4.62 8.19 -7.51
N PHE A 153 -4.23 7.99 -6.25
CA PHE A 153 -3.35 8.92 -5.53
C PHE A 153 -2.02 9.13 -6.24
N LEU A 154 -1.33 8.03 -6.55
CA LEU A 154 0.00 8.09 -7.15
C LEU A 154 -0.04 8.73 -8.54
N ALA A 155 -1.10 8.50 -9.31
CA ALA A 155 -1.30 9.16 -10.60
C ALA A 155 -1.46 10.69 -10.42
N GLN A 156 -2.32 11.14 -9.50
CA GLN A 156 -2.51 12.57 -9.22
C GLN A 156 -1.24 13.25 -8.71
N MET A 157 -0.44 12.58 -7.86
CA MET A 157 0.84 13.10 -7.37
C MET A 157 1.85 13.35 -8.50
N THR A 158 1.75 12.58 -9.58
CA THR A 158 2.55 12.77 -10.80
C THR A 158 1.85 13.62 -11.86
N SER A 159 0.70 14.23 -11.54
CA SER A 159 -0.15 15.00 -12.47
C SER A 159 -0.61 14.20 -13.71
N ASP A 160 -0.68 12.88 -13.60
CA ASP A 160 -1.17 11.98 -14.64
C ASP A 160 -2.67 11.76 -14.47
N TRP A 161 -3.45 12.78 -14.82
CA TRP A 161 -4.91 12.78 -14.65
C TRP A 161 -5.60 11.66 -15.43
N LYS A 162 -5.09 11.31 -16.61
CA LYS A 162 -5.63 10.22 -17.42
C LYS A 162 -5.51 8.87 -16.71
N ALA A 163 -4.37 8.60 -16.08
CA ALA A 163 -4.20 7.38 -15.31
C ALA A 163 -5.04 7.39 -14.02
N ALA A 164 -5.18 8.55 -13.38
CA ALA A 164 -6.04 8.70 -12.20
C ALA A 164 -7.51 8.40 -12.55
N ASP A 165 -8.00 8.93 -13.66
CA ASP A 165 -9.38 8.73 -14.13
C ASP A 165 -9.62 7.28 -14.57
N ALA A 166 -8.66 6.64 -15.25
CA ALA A 166 -8.76 5.22 -15.58
C ALA A 166 -8.81 4.33 -14.32
N ALA A 167 -7.99 4.63 -13.31
CA ALA A 167 -8.02 3.91 -12.03
C ALA A 167 -9.32 4.17 -11.26
N ALA A 168 -9.88 5.39 -11.33
CA ALA A 168 -11.18 5.71 -10.75
C ALA A 168 -12.31 4.88 -11.38
N SER A 169 -12.38 4.84 -12.71
CA SER A 169 -13.37 3.99 -13.40
C SER A 169 -13.19 2.50 -13.08
N GLN A 170 -11.93 2.03 -13.01
CA GLN A 170 -11.64 0.65 -12.60
C GLN A 170 -12.09 0.37 -11.17
N LEU A 171 -11.94 1.32 -10.24
CA LEU A 171 -12.36 1.15 -8.85
C LEU A 171 -13.88 1.06 -8.71
N ILE A 172 -14.64 1.79 -9.54
CA ILE A 172 -16.10 1.68 -9.60
C ILE A 172 -16.50 0.29 -10.12
N GLN A 173 -15.81 -0.22 -11.14
CA GLN A 173 -16.03 -1.58 -11.63
C GLN A 173 -15.67 -2.62 -10.56
N ASP A 174 -14.55 -2.43 -9.86
CA ASP A 174 -14.09 -3.31 -8.79
C ASP A 174 -15.13 -3.39 -7.64
N ASP A 175 -15.77 -2.25 -7.27
CA ASP A 175 -16.86 -2.22 -6.29
C ASP A 175 -18.12 -2.93 -6.79
N LYS A 176 -18.47 -2.74 -8.07
CA LYS A 176 -19.61 -3.41 -8.69
C LYS A 176 -19.44 -4.92 -8.68
N ASP A 177 -18.27 -5.42 -9.09
CA ASP A 177 -17.96 -6.85 -9.14
C ASP A 177 -18.06 -7.49 -7.75
N VAL A 178 -17.65 -6.78 -6.69
CA VAL A 178 -17.78 -7.26 -5.30
C VAL A 178 -19.26 -7.33 -4.86
N ARG A 179 -20.09 -6.35 -5.24
CA ARG A 179 -21.52 -6.34 -4.90
C ARG A 179 -22.31 -7.43 -5.61
N GLU A 180 -21.93 -7.73 -6.85
CA GLU A 180 -22.58 -8.74 -7.70
C GLU A 180 -22.08 -10.16 -7.39
N ASN A 181 -21.03 -10.31 -6.57
CA ASN A 181 -20.53 -11.60 -6.14
C ASN A 181 -21.29 -12.10 -4.89
N ASP A 182 -22.15 -13.10 -5.06
CA ASP A 182 -22.99 -13.65 -3.99
C ASP A 182 -22.21 -14.21 -2.78
N ASP A 183 -20.99 -14.71 -2.99
CA ASP A 183 -20.11 -15.22 -1.92
C ASP A 183 -19.49 -14.10 -1.08
N LEU A 184 -19.53 -12.85 -1.58
CA LEU A 184 -19.00 -11.65 -0.92
C LEU A 184 -20.11 -10.66 -0.51
N ASN A 185 -21.29 -10.74 -1.14
CA ASN A 185 -22.43 -9.85 -0.96
C ASN A 185 -22.92 -9.79 0.49
N TRP A 186 -22.80 -10.89 1.26
CA TRP A 186 -23.16 -10.91 2.68
C TRP A 186 -22.28 -10.00 3.58
N LYS A 187 -21.10 -9.57 3.10
CA LYS A 187 -20.24 -8.59 3.79
C LYS A 187 -20.61 -7.14 3.41
N VAL A 188 -21.49 -6.93 2.43
CA VAL A 188 -21.88 -5.62 1.92
C VAL A 188 -22.98 -5.03 2.82
N CYS A 189 -22.59 -4.14 3.77
CA CYS A 189 -23.55 -3.18 4.30
C CYS A 189 -24.03 -2.26 3.15
N ASN A 190 -25.16 -1.57 3.24
CA ASN A 190 -25.89 -1.07 2.04
C ASN A 190 -25.77 0.43 1.69
N ALA A 191 -24.81 1.18 2.22
CA ALA A 191 -24.76 2.67 2.16
C ALA A 191 -23.43 3.42 1.79
N GLN A 192 -22.35 2.79 1.34
CA GLN A 192 -21.02 3.37 1.06
C GLN A 192 -20.42 2.66 -0.17
N LEU A 193 -19.91 3.41 -1.15
CA LEU A 193 -19.03 2.84 -2.18
C LEU A 193 -17.75 2.37 -1.47
N LEU A 194 -17.22 1.19 -1.83
CA LEU A 194 -16.04 0.58 -1.21
C LEU A 194 -16.28 0.09 0.23
N PHE A 195 -17.36 -0.67 0.44
CA PHE A 195 -17.67 -1.35 1.71
C PHE A 195 -16.58 -2.33 2.15
N GLY A 196 -15.53 -1.82 2.76
CA GLY A 196 -14.44 -2.67 3.24
C GLY A 196 -13.14 -1.97 3.55
N LEU A 197 -12.93 -0.70 3.13
CA LEU A 197 -11.74 0.06 3.57
C LEU A 197 -11.62 0.18 5.11
N ASP A 198 -12.71 -0.11 5.83
CA ASP A 198 -12.86 -0.06 7.29
C ASP A 198 -12.51 -1.38 8.01
N GLN A 199 -11.90 -2.37 7.34
CA GLN A 199 -11.22 -3.48 8.04
C GLN A 199 -9.92 -2.93 8.69
N GLY A 200 -10.07 -2.13 9.75
CA GLY A 200 -8.96 -1.61 10.57
C GLY A 200 -8.36 -0.25 10.16
N ASN A 201 -8.69 0.32 8.99
CA ASN A 201 -8.02 1.53 8.47
C ASN A 201 -8.90 2.67 7.93
N GLY A 202 -10.22 2.63 8.17
CA GLY A 202 -11.15 3.65 7.71
C GLY A 202 -10.76 5.11 8.03
N PRO A 203 -10.24 5.43 9.23
CA PRO A 203 -9.80 6.79 9.56
C PRO A 203 -8.64 7.31 8.71
N HIS A 204 -7.69 6.45 8.36
CA HIS A 204 -6.49 6.84 7.60
C HIS A 204 -6.84 7.09 6.13
N TRP A 205 -7.63 6.20 5.52
CA TRP A 205 -8.13 6.39 4.16
C TRP A 205 -9.00 7.65 4.04
N LYS A 206 -9.85 7.95 5.04
CA LYS A 206 -10.61 9.20 5.10
C LYS A 206 -9.73 10.45 5.20
N LYS A 207 -8.56 10.35 5.82
CA LYS A 207 -7.59 11.46 5.87
C LYS A 207 -6.92 11.63 4.51
N LEU A 208 -6.50 10.54 3.87
CA LEU A 208 -5.87 10.56 2.55
C LEU A 208 -6.84 11.10 1.49
N THR A 209 -8.12 10.72 1.48
CA THR A 209 -9.09 11.25 0.49
C THR A 209 -9.35 12.74 0.54
N LYS A 210 -8.92 13.44 1.60
CA LYS A 210 -8.93 14.91 1.62
C LYS A 210 -7.90 15.51 0.67
N GLN A 211 -6.90 14.74 0.27
CA GLN A 211 -5.80 15.14 -0.62
C GLN A 211 -6.11 14.89 -2.10
N LEU A 212 -7.14 14.10 -2.42
CA LEU A 212 -7.57 13.88 -3.80
C LEU A 212 -8.30 15.10 -4.35
N CYS A 213 -8.04 15.40 -5.62
CA CYS A 213 -8.76 16.40 -6.39
C CYS A 213 -9.66 15.72 -7.43
N GLY A 214 -10.89 16.19 -7.57
CA GLY A 214 -11.77 15.76 -8.66
C GLY A 214 -11.22 16.22 -10.00
N SER A 215 -11.34 15.37 -11.03
CA SER A 215 -11.12 15.75 -12.42
C SER A 215 -12.35 16.50 -12.94
N ILE A 216 -12.15 17.57 -13.71
CA ILE A 216 -13.25 18.27 -14.41
C ILE A 216 -13.72 17.44 -15.62
N GLU A 217 -12.83 16.60 -16.18
CA GLU A 217 -13.08 15.84 -17.40
C GLU A 217 -13.73 14.47 -17.14
N ASN A 218 -13.49 13.87 -15.97
CA ASN A 218 -14.12 12.61 -15.55
C ASN A 218 -14.73 12.72 -14.14
N PRO A 219 -16.07 12.58 -13.99
CA PRO A 219 -16.72 12.69 -12.69
C PRO A 219 -16.43 11.52 -11.74
N ASP A 220 -15.86 10.41 -12.21
CA ASP A 220 -15.64 9.20 -11.40
C ASP A 220 -14.73 9.45 -10.19
N THR A 221 -13.66 10.23 -10.38
CA THR A 221 -12.76 10.63 -9.29
C THR A 221 -13.51 11.45 -8.24
N GLN A 222 -14.38 12.37 -8.67
CA GLN A 222 -15.20 13.17 -7.75
C GLN A 222 -16.25 12.32 -7.04
N PHE A 223 -16.87 11.37 -7.74
CA PHE A 223 -17.81 10.41 -7.17
C PHE A 223 -17.17 9.57 -6.06
N ILE A 224 -15.94 9.07 -6.27
CA ILE A 224 -15.18 8.33 -5.24
C ILE A 224 -14.89 9.21 -4.03
N ILE A 225 -14.46 10.46 -4.25
CA ILE A 225 -14.20 11.43 -3.17
C ILE A 225 -15.46 11.63 -2.33
N ASP A 226 -16.60 11.86 -2.97
CA ASP A 226 -17.87 12.10 -2.29
C ASP A 226 -18.33 10.86 -1.54
N ALA A 227 -18.22 9.68 -2.16
CA ALA A 227 -18.64 8.41 -1.57
C ALA A 227 -17.84 8.02 -0.32
N VAL A 228 -16.52 8.26 -0.29
CA VAL A 228 -15.67 8.01 0.90
C VAL A 228 -15.95 9.02 2.03
N ARG A 229 -16.44 10.22 1.69
CA ARG A 229 -16.72 11.30 2.65
C ARG A 229 -18.11 11.24 3.28
N VAL A 230 -19.06 10.43 2.75
CA VAL A 230 -20.40 10.32 3.32
C VAL A 230 -20.35 9.75 4.75
N PRO A 231 -20.86 10.49 5.77
CA PRO A 231 -20.88 10.01 7.15
C PRO A 231 -21.78 8.77 7.31
N LYS A 232 -21.41 7.85 8.22
CA LYS A 232 -22.27 6.72 8.62
C LYS A 232 -23.61 7.29 9.10
N LYS A 233 -24.69 7.12 8.33
CA LYS A 233 -26.04 7.31 8.88
C LYS A 233 -26.23 6.21 9.93
N ARG A 234 -26.41 6.63 11.17
CA ARG A 234 -26.75 5.77 12.31
C ARG A 234 -28.15 5.21 12.16
#